data_AF-A0A850QPD0-F1
#
_entry.id   AF-A0A850QPD0-F1
#
_cell.length_a   1.000
_cell.length_b   1.000
_cell.length_c   1.000
_cell.angle_alpha   90.00
_cell.angle_beta   90.00
_cell.angle_gamma   90.00
#
_symmetry.space_group_name_H-M   'P 1'
#
loop_
_entity.id
_entity.type
_entity.pdbx_description
1 polymer ?
#
loop_
_entity_poly.entity_id
_entity_poly.type
_entity_poly.pdbx_seq_one_letter_code
_entity_poly.pdbx_strand_id
1 'polypeptide(L)' 'AQLEAQVKEKDRPILLYCRSGQRARIAEQQLNALGYPNTFNGMSYQQLLQAKP' A
#
# COMPACT_ATOMS: atom_id res chain seq x y z
N ALA A 1 4.29 4.23 12.65
CA ALA A 1 3.65 3.02 13.20
C ALA A 1 2.21 3.33 13.69
N GLN A 2 1.30 3.73 12.79
CA GLN A 2 -0.13 3.97 13.13
C GLN A 2 -1.10 3.02 12.41
N LEU A 3 -0.60 2.19 11.48
CA LEU A 3 -1.46 1.33 10.67
C LEU A 3 -2.02 0.13 11.44
N GLU A 4 -1.25 -0.45 12.35
CA GLU A 4 -1.69 -1.59 13.19
C GLU A 4 -2.89 -1.23 14.08
N ALA A 5 -3.01 0.04 14.48
CA ALA A 5 -4.15 0.53 15.24
C ALA A 5 -5.44 0.60 14.41
N GLN A 6 -5.32 0.75 13.09
CA GLN A 6 -6.47 0.93 12.18
C GLN A 6 -6.80 -0.33 11.37
N VAL A 7 -5.80 -1.16 11.05
CA VAL A 7 -5.94 -2.39 10.24
C VAL A 7 -5.44 -3.58 11.05
N LYS A 8 -6.34 -4.11 11.90
CA LYS A 8 -6.09 -5.29 12.74
C LYS A 8 -6.06 -6.60 11.95
N GLU A 9 -6.88 -6.68 10.91
CA GLU A 9 -6.97 -7.82 10.01
C GLU A 9 -5.85 -7.74 8.97
N LYS A 10 -4.79 -8.53 9.15
CA LYS A 10 -3.60 -8.47 8.29
C LYS A 10 -3.85 -8.96 6.86
N ASP A 11 -4.83 -9.85 6.68
CA ASP A 11 -5.18 -10.41 5.38
C ASP A 11 -6.01 -9.47 4.50
N ARG A 12 -6.42 -8.30 5.02
CA ARG A 12 -7.14 -7.31 4.19
C ARG A 12 -6.26 -6.83 3.04
N PRO A 13 -6.79 -6.73 1.81
CA PRO A 13 -6.08 -6.09 0.71
C PRO A 13 -5.75 -4.63 1.03
N ILE A 14 -4.49 -4.23 0.89
CA ILE A 14 -4.02 -2.86 1.10
C ILE A 14 -3.44 -2.33 -0.21
N LEU A 15 -4.12 -1.36 -0.83
CA LEU A 15 -3.59 -0.62 -1.98
C LEU A 15 -2.83 0.62 -1.51
N LEU A 16 -1.56 0.70 -1.86
CA LEU A 16 -0.68 1.82 -1.55
C LEU A 16 -0.47 2.66 -2.79
N TYR A 17 -0.41 3.97 -2.62
CA TYR A 17 -0.01 4.87 -3.69
C TYR A 17 0.76 6.06 -3.12
N CYS A 18 1.56 6.70 -3.95
CA CYS A 18 2.10 8.02 -3.62
C CYS A 18 2.28 8.83 -4.89
N ARG A 19 2.79 10.06 -4.78
CA ARG A 19 3.02 10.93 -5.95
C ARG A 19 3.76 10.23 -7.10
N SER A 20 4.82 9.44 -6.82
CA SER A 20 5.68 8.81 -7.84
C SER A 20 5.83 7.28 -7.70
N GLY A 21 5.08 6.64 -6.82
CA GLY A 21 5.20 5.20 -6.49
C GLY A 21 6.34 4.81 -5.52
N GLN A 22 7.41 5.60 -5.39
CA GLN A 22 8.57 5.20 -4.56
C GLN A 22 8.26 5.04 -3.06
N ARG A 23 7.48 5.95 -2.47
CA ARG A 23 7.10 5.83 -1.05
C ARG A 23 6.13 4.67 -0.82
N ALA A 24 5.28 4.37 -1.80
CA ALA A 24 4.38 3.24 -1.74
C ALA A 24 5.18 1.92 -1.73
N ARG A 25 6.24 1.81 -2.53
CA ARG A 25 7.17 0.68 -2.51
C ARG A 25 7.84 0.48 -1.14
N ILE A 26 8.31 1.56 -0.52
CA ILE A 26 8.93 1.49 0.82
C ILE A 26 7.91 1.02 1.85
N ALA A 27 6.69 1.57 1.81
CA ALA A 27 5.62 1.18 2.73
C ALA A 27 5.17 -0.28 2.51
N GLU A 28 5.11 -0.74 1.27
CA GLU A 28 4.80 -2.13 0.90
C GLU A 28 5.82 -3.10 1.53
N GLN A 29 7.11 -2.80 1.39
CA GLN A 29 8.18 -3.58 2.02
C GLN A 29 8.05 -3.64 3.54
N GLN A 30 7.73 -2.50 4.17
CA GLN A 30 7.51 -2.45 5.62
C GLN A 30 6.30 -3.26 6.05
N LEU A 31 5.19 -3.19 5.31
CA LEU A 31 3.97 -3.93 5.63
C LEU A 31 4.15 -5.44 5.44
N ASN A 32 4.85 -5.85 4.39
CA ASN A 32 5.23 -7.25 4.20
C ASN A 32 6.08 -7.76 5.39
N ALA A 33 7.03 -6.96 5.86
CA ALA A 33 7.84 -7.29 7.04
C ALA A 33 7.02 -7.35 8.34
N LEU A 34 5.94 -6.59 8.45
CA LEU A 34 4.99 -6.63 9.56
C LEU A 34 3.96 -7.77 9.44
N GLY A 35 4.01 -8.57 8.37
CA GLY A 35 3.13 -9.72 8.14
C GLY A 35 1.78 -9.38 7.53
N TYR A 36 1.68 -8.30 6.76
CA TYR A 36 0.52 -8.03 5.90
C TYR A 36 0.76 -8.67 4.52
N PRO A 37 0.18 -9.85 4.22
CA PRO A 37 0.51 -10.60 3.02
C PRO A 37 -0.07 -10.00 1.72
N ASN A 38 -1.13 -9.19 1.84
CA ASN A 38 -1.94 -8.73 0.70
C ASN A 38 -1.73 -7.23 0.45
N THR A 39 -0.50 -6.83 0.12
CA THR A 39 -0.16 -5.43 -0.19
C THR A 39 0.12 -5.23 -1.68
N PHE A 40 -0.30 -4.08 -2.21
CA PHE A 40 -0.15 -3.76 -3.64
C PHE A 40 0.31 -2.31 -3.83
N ASN A 41 1.42 -2.12 -4.53
CA ASN A 41 1.86 -0.81 -4.98
C ASN A 41 1.12 -0.38 -6.26
N GLY A 42 0.16 0.54 -6.11
CA GLY A 42 -0.65 1.13 -7.18
C GLY A 42 0.06 2.17 -8.04
N MET A 43 1.40 2.15 -8.11
CA MET A 43 2.22 3.07 -8.91
C MET A 43 2.12 4.55 -8.45
N SER A 44 2.33 5.49 -9.38
CA SER A 44 2.13 6.92 -9.11
C SER A 44 0.64 7.24 -9.01
N TYR A 45 0.30 8.26 -8.21
CA TYR A 45 -1.08 8.73 -8.05
C TYR A 45 -1.74 9.08 -9.39
N GLN A 46 -0.98 9.69 -10.30
CA GLN A 46 -1.49 10.06 -11.62
C GLN A 46 -1.82 8.82 -12.47
N GLN A 47 -0.98 7.79 -12.45
CA GLN A 47 -1.28 6.52 -13.12
C GLN A 47 -2.47 5.81 -12.48
N LEU A 48 -2.57 5.82 -11.15
CA LEU A 48 -3.72 5.26 -10.44
C LEU A 48 -5.03 5.95 -10.85
N LEU A 49 -5.03 7.27 -11.00
CA LEU A 49 -6.20 8.01 -11.47
C LEU A 49 -6.61 7.64 -12.90
N GLN A 50 -5.65 7.38 -13.79
CA GLN A 50 -5.91 6.97 -15.16
C GLN A 50 -6.37 5.52 -15.29
N ALA A 51 -5.96 4.66 -14.36
CA ALA A 51 -6.32 3.25 -14.35
C ALA A 51 -7.68 2.98 -13.68
N LYS A 52 -8.32 3.99 -13.09
CA LYS A 52 -9.70 3.85 -12.59
C LYS A 52 -10.63 3.59 -13.80
N PRO A 53 -11.47 2.54 -13.76
CA PRO A 53 -12.54 2.38 -14.74
C PRO A 53 -13.53 3.55 -14.69
#